data_AF-A0A1D2XBE0-F1
#
_entry.id   AF-A0A1D2XBE0-F1
#
_cell.length_a   1.000
_cell.length_b   1.000
_cell.length_c   1.000
_cell.angle_alpha   90.00
_cell.angle_beta   90.00
_cell.angle_gamma   90.00
#
_symmetry.space_group_name_H-M   'P 1'
#
loop_
_entity.id
_entity.type
_entity.pdbx_description
1 polymer ?
#
loop_
_entity_poly.entity_id
_entity_poly.type
_entity_poly.pdbx_seq_one_letter_code
_entity_poly.pdbx_strand_id
1 'polypeptide(L)'
;MSANSIGHDNSVEAVSRFIKLLTAVPGVQSVWLGGSRSPKSPKNSLVHAQSDWDLQVITGTVNKSQVPSPSDLGIYVDLYWPDKPSKYATQVWPVDETGLFNEHNMQKAGKA
;
A
#
# COMPACT_ATOMS: atom_id res chain seq x y z
N MET A 1 15.45 -4.28 -30.39
CA MET A 1 14.23 -4.88 -29.81
C MET A 1 14.06 -4.24 -28.45
N SER A 2 13.17 -3.25 -28.33
CA SER A 2 12.93 -2.56 -27.06
C SER A 2 12.16 -3.51 -26.15
N ALA A 3 12.68 -3.76 -24.96
CA ALA A 3 12.00 -4.56 -23.95
C ALA A 3 10.60 -3.96 -23.71
N ASN A 4 9.56 -4.79 -23.84
CA ASN A 4 8.23 -4.47 -23.35
C ASN A 4 8.34 -4.33 -21.83
N SER A 5 8.54 -3.11 -21.35
CA SER A 5 8.34 -2.79 -19.95
C SER A 5 6.87 -3.05 -19.66
N ILE A 6 6.55 -4.19 -19.06
CA ILE A 6 5.24 -4.42 -18.48
C ILE A 6 5.10 -3.34 -17.42
N GLY A 7 4.36 -2.27 -17.75
CA GLY A 7 4.19 -1.14 -16.84
C GLY A 7 3.48 -1.64 -15.59
N HIS A 8 4.13 -1.52 -14.44
CA HIS A 8 3.49 -1.85 -13.18
C HIS A 8 2.36 -0.86 -12.92
N ASP A 9 1.19 -1.37 -12.53
CA ASP A 9 0.07 -0.52 -12.14
C ASP A 9 0.39 0.13 -10.77
N ASN A 10 0.58 1.45 -10.78
CA ASN A 10 0.93 2.26 -9.60
C ASN A 10 -0.28 3.04 -9.06
N SER A 11 -1.49 2.70 -9.50
CA SER A 11 -2.73 3.41 -9.13
C SER A 11 -3.13 3.17 -7.67
N VAL A 12 -3.89 4.12 -7.12
CA VAL A 12 -4.49 3.98 -5.78
C VAL A 12 -5.43 2.78 -5.76
N GLU A 13 -6.14 2.53 -6.86
CA GLU A 13 -7.07 1.42 -7.04
C GLU A 13 -6.38 0.06 -6.93
N ALA A 14 -5.24 -0.11 -7.60
CA ALA A 14 -4.50 -1.36 -7.57
C ALA A 14 -3.88 -1.63 -6.18
N VAL A 15 -3.34 -0.59 -5.54
CA VAL A 15 -2.80 -0.69 -4.18
C VAL A 15 -3.91 -0.96 -3.16
N SER A 16 -5.07 -0.34 -3.30
CA SER A 16 -6.24 -0.62 -2.44
C SER A 16 -6.69 -2.08 -2.55
N ARG A 17 -6.75 -2.64 -3.77
CA ARG A 17 -7.04 -4.07 -3.98
C ARG A 17 -6.01 -4.94 -3.28
N PHE A 18 -4.73 -4.59 -3.38
CA PHE A 18 -3.68 -5.33 -2.71
C PHE A 18 -3.78 -5.27 -1.19
N ILE A 19 -4.06 -4.10 -0.62
CA ILE A 19 -4.33 -3.95 0.82
C ILE A 19 -5.49 -4.86 1.24
N LYS A 20 -6.59 -4.90 0.49
CA LYS A 20 -7.71 -5.82 0.78
C LYS A 20 -7.26 -7.29 0.83
N LEU A 21 -6.39 -7.72 -0.09
CA LEU A 21 -5.83 -9.08 -0.04
C LEU A 21 -4.94 -9.31 1.19
N LEU A 22 -4.07 -8.35 1.55
CA LEU A 22 -3.25 -8.44 2.76
C LEU A 22 -4.11 -8.60 4.01
N THR A 23 -5.21 -7.86 4.12
CA THR A 23 -6.11 -7.90 5.29
C THR A 23 -6.89 -9.21 5.41
N ALA A 24 -6.99 -9.99 4.33
CA ALA A 24 -7.61 -11.30 4.34
C ALA A 24 -6.66 -12.40 4.84
N VAL A 25 -5.36 -12.12 4.98
CA VAL A 25 -4.37 -13.09 5.45
C VAL A 25 -4.50 -13.27 6.98
N PRO A 26 -4.77 -14.49 7.48
CA PRO A 26 -4.82 -14.74 8.91
C PRO A 26 -3.52 -14.35 9.62
N GLY A 27 -3.61 -13.52 10.66
CA GLY A 27 -2.45 -13.06 11.42
C GLY A 27 -1.94 -11.66 11.04
N VAL A 28 -2.47 -11.05 9.96
CA VAL A 28 -2.31 -9.61 9.72
C VAL A 28 -3.17 -8.83 10.72
N GLN A 29 -2.55 -7.91 11.45
CA GLN A 29 -3.19 -7.14 12.52
C GLN A 29 -3.51 -5.70 12.10
N SER A 30 -2.62 -5.08 11.31
CA SER A 30 -2.85 -3.76 10.72
C SER A 30 -1.99 -3.53 9.48
N VAL A 31 -2.43 -2.62 8.62
CA VAL A 31 -1.66 -2.18 7.45
C VAL A 31 -1.51 -0.66 7.53
N TRP A 32 -0.31 -0.18 7.24
CA TRP A 32 0.07 1.22 7.35
C TRP A 32 0.74 1.69 6.06
N LEU A 33 0.37 2.88 5.59
CA LEU A 33 1.04 3.56 4.50
C LEU A 33 2.27 4.30 5.04
N GLY A 34 3.44 3.98 4.50
CA GLY A 34 4.71 4.64 4.77
C GLY A 34 5.12 5.59 3.65
N GLY A 35 6.43 5.79 3.52
CA GLY A 35 6.98 6.47 2.34
C GLY A 35 6.68 7.95 2.25
N SER A 36 6.84 8.51 1.05
CA SER A 36 6.38 9.86 0.74
C SER A 36 4.85 9.93 0.71
N ARG A 37 4.16 8.87 0.28
CA ARG A 37 2.70 8.86 0.13
C ARG A 37 1.93 8.93 1.46
N SER A 38 2.56 8.61 2.60
CA SER A 38 1.96 8.82 3.91
C SER A 38 1.79 10.31 4.26
N PRO A 39 0.59 10.77 4.68
CA PRO A 39 0.39 12.15 5.12
C PRO A 39 1.20 12.57 6.36
N LYS A 40 1.62 11.61 7.19
CA LYS A 40 2.46 11.87 8.36
C LYS A 40 3.96 11.98 7.98
N SER A 41 4.30 11.75 6.71
CA SER A 41 5.69 11.76 6.25
C SER A 41 6.20 13.18 6.00
N PRO A 42 7.43 13.51 6.46
CA PRO A 42 8.07 14.77 6.09
C PRO A 42 8.38 14.87 4.58
N LYS A 43 8.34 13.74 3.87
CA LYS A 43 8.53 13.68 2.40
C LYS A 43 7.21 13.78 1.63
N ASN A 44 6.07 13.98 2.29
CA ASN A 44 4.77 14.01 1.61
C ASN A 44 4.62 15.15 0.61
N SER A 45 5.26 16.29 0.87
CA SER A 45 5.35 17.41 -0.07
C SER A 45 6.11 17.09 -1.37
N LEU A 46 6.82 15.95 -1.42
CA LEU A 46 7.61 15.50 -2.57
C LEU A 46 6.90 14.39 -3.36
N VAL A 47 5.66 14.05 -3.03
CA VAL A 47 4.90 13.02 -3.75
C VAL A 47 4.64 13.49 -5.19
N HIS A 48 4.94 12.61 -6.14
CA HIS A 48 4.58 12.73 -7.54
C HIS A 48 3.84 11.46 -8.00
N ALA A 49 3.22 11.50 -9.18
CA ALA A 49 2.40 10.39 -9.68
C ALA A 49 3.16 9.05 -9.75
N GLN A 50 4.46 9.11 -10.01
CA GLN A 50 5.36 7.95 -10.08
C GLN A 50 6.02 7.57 -8.75
N SER A 51 5.77 8.29 -7.64
CA SER A 51 6.36 7.91 -6.36
C SER A 51 5.91 6.49 -5.99
N ASP A 52 6.82 5.72 -5.41
CA ASP A 52 6.53 4.35 -5.01
C ASP A 52 5.53 4.31 -3.84
N TRP A 53 4.96 3.13 -3.62
CA TRP A 53 4.11 2.85 -2.47
C TRP A 53 4.87 2.03 -1.45
N ASP A 54 5.00 2.53 -0.23
CA ASP A 54 5.55 1.79 0.89
C ASP A 54 4.43 1.34 1.82
N LEU A 55 4.27 0.04 2.05
CA LEU A 55 3.34 -0.48 3.06
C LEU A 55 4.10 -1.18 4.19
N GLN A 56 3.70 -0.88 5.42
CA GLN A 56 4.12 -1.60 6.61
C GLN A 56 2.98 -2.50 7.07
N VAL A 57 3.23 -3.80 7.13
CA VAL A 57 2.25 -4.80 7.55
C VAL A 57 2.64 -5.31 8.93
N ILE A 58 1.80 -5.00 9.92
CA ILE A 58 1.99 -5.48 11.30
C ILE A 58 1.29 -6.82 11.41
N THR A 59 2.06 -7.82 11.83
CA THR A 59 1.60 -9.21 11.90
C THR A 59 1.86 -9.78 13.28
N GLY A 60 0.99 -10.67 13.73
CA GLY A 60 1.34 -11.60 14.79
C GLY A 60 2.20 -12.73 14.22
N THR A 61 1.73 -13.96 14.36
CA THR A 61 2.31 -15.15 13.73
C THR A 61 1.77 -15.34 12.30
N VAL A 62 2.22 -14.50 11.35
CA VAL A 62 1.95 -14.77 9.93
C VAL A 62 3.05 -15.62 9.33
N ASN A 63 2.69 -16.58 8.49
CA ASN A 63 3.65 -17.17 7.56
C ASN A 63 3.75 -16.26 6.32
N LYS A 64 4.90 -15.59 6.16
CA LYS A 64 5.11 -14.62 5.07
C LYS A 64 4.97 -15.24 3.67
N SER A 65 5.14 -16.55 3.51
CA SER A 65 4.93 -17.21 2.21
C SER A 65 3.45 -17.32 1.80
N GLN A 66 2.52 -17.12 2.74
CA GLN A 66 1.08 -17.09 2.48
C GLN A 66 0.58 -15.68 2.16
N VAL A 67 1.44 -14.68 2.27
CA VAL A 67 1.11 -13.30 1.94
C VAL A 67 1.23 -13.13 0.41
N PRO A 68 0.21 -12.57 -0.25
CA PRO A 68 0.28 -12.21 -1.67
C PRO A 68 1.47 -11.30 -1.98
N SER A 69 2.19 -11.57 -3.07
CA SER A 69 3.24 -10.67 -3.54
C SER A 69 2.62 -9.54 -4.39
N PRO A 70 3.08 -8.28 -4.27
CA PRO A 70 2.64 -7.19 -5.15
C PRO A 70 2.89 -7.51 -6.64
N SER A 71 3.98 -8.22 -6.93
CA SER A 71 4.33 -8.64 -8.29
C SER A 71 3.28 -9.54 -8.94
N ASP A 72 2.55 -10.33 -8.15
CA ASP A 72 1.54 -11.26 -8.65
C ASP A 72 0.32 -10.51 -9.22
N LEU A 73 0.13 -9.25 -8.80
CA LEU A 73 -0.90 -8.35 -9.32
C LEU A 73 -0.36 -7.36 -10.37
N GLY A 74 0.93 -7.46 -10.72
CA GLY A 74 1.57 -6.50 -11.63
C GLY A 74 1.65 -5.08 -11.05
N ILE A 75 1.68 -4.92 -9.72
CA ILE A 75 1.84 -3.61 -9.06
C ILE A 75 3.24 -3.45 -8.47
N TYR A 76 3.62 -2.20 -8.17
CA TYR A 76 4.86 -1.88 -7.46
C TYR A 76 4.55 -1.35 -6.07
N VAL A 77 4.86 -2.15 -5.04
CA VAL A 77 4.69 -1.80 -3.62
C VAL A 77 5.88 -2.38 -2.85
N ASP A 78 6.57 -1.54 -2.09
CA ASP A 78 7.58 -1.97 -1.14
C ASP A 78 6.91 -2.42 0.17
N LEU A 79 7.00 -3.72 0.45
CA LEU A 79 6.43 -4.33 1.66
C LEU A 79 7.47 -4.43 2.78
N TYR A 80 7.12 -3.85 3.93
CA TYR A 80 7.89 -3.90 5.16
C TYR A 80 7.12 -4.65 6.25
N TRP A 81 7.85 -5.39 7.07
CA TRP A 81 7.30 -6.27 8.11
C TRP A 81 7.82 -5.90 9.50
N PRO A 82 7.57 -4.69 10.01
CA PRO A 82 8.07 -4.29 11.32
C PRO A 82 7.17 -4.81 12.45
N ASP A 83 7.74 -4.91 13.66
CA ASP A 83 6.96 -5.23 14.88
C ASP A 83 6.03 -4.09 15.29
N LYS A 84 6.37 -2.85 14.93
CA LYS A 84 5.61 -1.63 15.22
C LYS A 84 5.68 -0.67 14.02
N PRO A 85 4.60 0.08 13.74
CA PRO A 85 4.60 1.03 12.63
C PRO A 85 5.56 2.19 12.90
N SER A 86 6.12 2.75 11.83
CA SER A 86 6.86 4.00 11.89
C SER A 86 5.97 5.15 12.38
N LYS A 87 6.53 6.09 13.15
CA LYS A 87 5.83 7.33 13.55
C LYS A 87 5.37 8.19 12.38
N TYR A 88 5.94 7.99 11.19
CA TYR A 88 5.59 8.67 9.95
C TYR A 88 4.60 7.88 9.09
N ALA A 89 4.20 6.69 9.52
CA ALA A 89 3.22 5.88 8.80
C ALA A 89 1.80 6.23 9.24
N THR A 90 0.86 6.14 8.30
CA THR A 90 -0.57 6.36 8.54
C THR A 90 -1.30 5.03 8.46
N GLN A 91 -2.18 4.75 9.42
CA GLN A 91 -2.94 3.52 9.40
C GLN A 91 -3.99 3.56 8.29
N VAL A 92 -4.03 2.50 7.48
CA VAL A 92 -4.97 2.35 6.36
C VAL A 92 -5.94 1.18 6.55
N TRP A 93 -5.67 0.31 7.53
CA TRP A 93 -6.56 -0.75 8.01
C TRP A 93 -6.23 -1.15 9.46
N PRO A 94 -7.21 -1.47 10.35
CA PRO A 94 -8.65 -1.63 10.12
C PRO A 94 -9.46 -0.34 9.96
N VAL A 95 -8.85 0.81 10.23
CA VAL A 95 -9.46 2.13 9.98
C VAL A 95 -8.51 2.91 9.08
N ASP A 96 -9.00 3.35 7.94
CA ASP A 96 -8.28 4.33 7.12
C ASP A 96 -8.51 5.71 7.71
N GLU A 97 -7.60 6.14 8.58
CA GLU A 97 -7.66 7.42 9.30
C GLU A 97 -7.77 8.62 8.34
N THR A 98 -7.38 8.45 7.09
CA THR A 98 -7.30 9.52 6.09
C THR A 98 -8.33 9.41 4.98
N GLY A 99 -9.02 8.28 4.89
CA GLY A 99 -9.90 7.92 3.79
C GLY A 99 -9.19 7.78 2.43
N LEU A 100 -7.86 7.69 2.38
CA LEU A 100 -7.07 7.53 1.15
C LEU A 100 -7.54 6.35 0.29
N PHE A 101 -7.95 5.27 0.92
CA PHE A 101 -8.33 3.99 0.33
C PHE A 101 -9.81 3.63 0.57
N ASN A 102 -10.58 4.52 1.20
CA ASN A 102 -12.03 4.36 1.34
C ASN A 102 -12.72 4.30 -0.04
N GLU A 103 -13.67 3.39 -0.21
CA GLU A 103 -14.37 3.14 -1.49
C GLU A 103 -15.01 4.41 -2.09
N HIS A 104 -15.42 5.37 -1.23
CA HIS A 104 -15.94 6.68 -1.65
C HIS A 104 -14.90 7.60 -2.30
N ASN A 105 -13.61 7.48 -1.95
CA ASN A 105 -12.54 8.27 -2.54
C ASN A 105 -11.92 7.59 -3.78
N MET A 106 -12.01 6.26 -3.88
CA MET A 106 -11.60 5.50 -5.07
C MET A 106 -12.43 5.83 -6.33
N GLN A 107 -13.69 6.28 -6.17
CA GLN A 107 -14.51 6.72 -7.31
C GLN A 107 -14.11 8.09 -7.87
N LYS A 108 -13.36 8.90 -7.12
CA LYS A 108 -12.89 10.23 -7.57
C LYS A 108 -11.52 10.19 -8.24
N ALA A 109 -10.67 9.21 -7.92
CA ALA A 109 -9.35 9.08 -8.52
C ALA A 109 -9.37 8.53 -9.97
N GLY A 110 -10.47 7.88 -10.39
CA GLY A 110 -10.69 7.42 -11.77
C GLY A 110 -11.25 8.47 -12.75
N LYS A 111 -11.30 9.75 -12.38
CA LYS A 111 -11.66 10.86 -13.27
C LYS A 111 -10.68 12.02 -13.09
N ALA A 112 -9.50 11.89 -13.70
CA ALA A 112 -8.61 13.00 -13.99
C ALA A 112 -8.17 12.90 -15.45
#